data_AF-A0A6N7G930-F1
#
_entry.id   AF-A0A6N7G930-F1
#
_cell.length_a   1.000
_cell.length_b   1.000
_cell.length_c   1.000
_cell.angle_alpha   90.00
_cell.angle_beta   90.00
_cell.angle_gamma   90.00
#
_symmetry.space_group_name_H-M   'P 1'
#
loop_
_entity.id
_entity.type
_entity.pdbx_description
1 polymer ?
#
loop_
_entity_poly.entity_id
_entity_poly.type
_entity_poly.pdbx_seq_one_letter_code
_entity_poly.pdbx_strand_id
1 'polypeptide(L)'
;MEIGLTVGLLVAVVAANGLLSGASADQSIKQLPARRRIGVLAYSDYSRAGDLGNGIAWYATVGVGAAVLSTIVAIMVLSQDPTGSQTAAAVTLLATSVIHMAITARAAPTNISQRRHVGDEQALTQLFNRFERLQTARVLFNLAALGSAIWTLMTTLDAS
;
A
#
# COMPACT_ATOMS: atom_id res chain seq x y z
N MET A 1 23.04 14.49 -17.82
CA MET A 1 23.00 13.51 -16.73
C MET A 1 22.16 12.34 -17.21
N GLU A 2 22.79 11.25 -17.65
CA GLU A 2 22.04 10.04 -17.98
C GLU A 2 21.51 9.46 -16.67
N ILE A 3 20.20 9.24 -16.59
CA ILE A 3 19.60 8.59 -15.43
C ILE A 3 19.88 7.10 -15.57
N GLY A 4 20.75 6.57 -14.71
CA GLY A 4 20.98 5.12 -14.65
C GLY A 4 19.69 4.35 -14.35
N LEU A 5 19.58 3.13 -14.88
CA LEU A 5 18.37 2.30 -14.76
C LEU A 5 17.89 2.18 -13.31
N THR A 6 18.78 1.92 -12.35
CA THR A 6 18.45 1.82 -10.91
C THR A 6 17.77 3.10 -10.39
N VAL A 7 18.32 4.27 -10.72
CA VAL A 7 17.76 5.57 -10.30
C VAL A 7 16.40 5.80 -10.94
N GLY A 8 16.26 5.51 -12.23
CA GLY A 8 14.98 5.63 -12.94
C GLY A 8 13.90 4.74 -12.32
N LEU A 9 14.24 3.51 -11.95
CA LEU A 9 13.34 2.59 -11.26
C LEU A 9 13.01 3.06 -9.83
N LEU A 10 13.98 3.61 -9.09
CA LEU A 10 13.72 4.17 -7.75
C LEU A 10 12.78 5.38 -7.80
N VAL A 11 12.89 6.23 -8.82
CA VAL A 11 11.92 7.32 -9.04
C VAL A 11 10.51 6.74 -9.29
N ALA A 12 10.40 5.69 -10.10
CA ALA A 12 9.12 5.00 -10.32
C ALA A 12 8.57 4.37 -9.03
N VAL A 13 9.43 3.78 -8.18
CA VAL A 13 9.06 3.25 -6.86
C VAL A 13 8.51 4.35 -5.98
N VAL A 14 9.17 5.51 -5.89
CA VAL A 14 8.70 6.65 -5.09
C VAL A 14 7.34 7.13 -5.59
N ALA A 15 7.16 7.29 -6.90
CA ALA A 15 5.89 7.71 -7.49
C ALA A 15 4.75 6.70 -7.18
N ALA A 16 5.02 5.40 -7.37
CA ALA A 16 4.05 4.34 -7.11
C ALA A 16 3.64 4.26 -5.62
N ASN A 17 4.62 4.33 -4.71
CA ASN A 17 4.35 4.32 -3.26
C ASN A 17 3.68 5.62 -2.79
N GLY A 18 3.94 6.75 -3.44
CA GLY A 18 3.23 8.02 -3.23
C GLY A 18 1.76 7.91 -3.57
N LEU A 19 1.43 7.39 -4.76
CA LEU A 19 0.04 7.13 -5.18
C LEU A 19 -0.66 6.14 -4.24
N LEU A 20 0.01 5.04 -3.88
CA LEU A 20 -0.53 4.03 -2.95
C LEU A 20 -0.80 4.62 -1.57
N SER A 21 0.13 5.43 -1.05
CA SER A 21 -0.02 6.09 0.25
C SER A 21 -1.17 7.09 0.23
N GLY A 22 -1.30 7.87 -0.85
CA GLY A 22 -2.42 8.79 -1.05
C GLY A 22 -3.78 8.08 -1.06
N ALA A 23 -3.91 7.00 -1.84
CA ALA A 23 -5.14 6.20 -1.89
C ALA A 23 -5.47 5.58 -0.52
N SER A 24 -4.45 5.11 0.20
CA SER A 24 -4.63 4.52 1.53
C SER A 24 -5.03 5.57 2.58
N ALA A 25 -4.50 6.78 2.48
CA ALA A 25 -4.86 7.91 3.32
C ALA A 25 -6.29 8.37 3.06
N ASP A 26 -6.73 8.46 1.79
CA ASP A 26 -8.13 8.75 1.46
C ASP A 26 -9.09 7.73 2.11
N GLN A 27 -8.76 6.44 2.00
CA GLN A 27 -9.58 5.38 2.60
C GLN A 27 -9.65 5.51 4.14
N SER A 28 -8.52 5.78 4.81
CA SER A 28 -8.45 5.86 6.27
C SER A 28 -9.00 7.15 6.86
N ILE A 29 -8.82 8.29 6.19
CA ILE A 29 -9.18 9.61 6.69
C ILE A 29 -10.61 9.97 6.30
N LYS A 30 -11.04 9.61 5.08
CA LYS A 30 -12.35 10.02 4.55
C LYS A 30 -13.34 8.87 4.52
N GLN A 31 -13.01 7.79 3.83
CA GLN A 31 -14.01 6.76 3.50
C GLN A 31 -14.45 5.96 4.72
N LEU A 32 -13.49 5.38 5.47
CA LEU A 32 -13.81 4.55 6.63
C LEU A 32 -14.52 5.33 7.75
N PRO A 33 -14.16 6.59 8.07
CA PRO A 33 -14.91 7.38 9.02
C PRO A 33 -16.33 7.74 8.54
N ALA A 34 -16.55 7.89 7.23
CA ALA A 34 -17.87 8.22 6.68
C ALA A 34 -18.94 7.18 7.02
N ARG A 35 -18.57 5.90 7.18
CA ARG A 35 -19.49 4.82 7.57
C ARG A 35 -20.23 5.09 8.88
N ARG A 36 -19.63 5.87 9.80
CA ARG A 36 -20.24 6.25 11.08
C ARG A 36 -21.28 7.36 10.93
N ARG A 37 -21.25 8.09 9.81
CA ARG A 37 -22.18 9.19 9.50
C ARG A 37 -23.35 8.73 8.62
N ILE A 38 -23.07 7.89 7.63
CA ILE A 38 -24.08 7.44 6.64
C ILE A 38 -24.68 6.07 6.99
N GLY A 39 -24.17 5.39 8.00
CA GLY A 39 -24.56 4.03 8.36
C GLY A 39 -23.76 2.97 7.59
N VAL A 40 -23.63 1.78 8.20
CA VAL A 40 -22.78 0.71 7.67
C VAL A 40 -23.34 0.07 6.41
N LEU A 41 -24.67 0.01 6.28
CA LEU A 41 -25.34 -0.53 5.10
C LEU A 41 -25.07 0.33 3.86
N ALA A 42 -25.29 1.65 3.97
CA ALA A 42 -25.00 2.60 2.91
C ALA A 42 -23.51 2.63 2.53
N TYR A 43 -22.62 2.50 3.52
CA TYR A 43 -21.18 2.37 3.25
C TYR A 43 -20.83 1.07 2.51
N SER A 44 -21.46 -0.06 2.86
CA SER A 44 -21.31 -1.32 2.15
C SER A 44 -21.77 -1.20 0.69
N ASP A 45 -22.88 -0.52 0.43
CA ASP A 45 -23.35 -0.25 -0.94
C ASP A 45 -22.34 0.58 -1.73
N TYR A 46 -21.83 1.67 -1.13
CA TYR A 46 -20.78 2.50 -1.70
C TYR A 46 -19.49 1.70 -1.98
N SER A 47 -18.98 0.94 -1.01
CA SER A 47 -17.73 0.18 -1.16
C SER A 47 -17.89 -0.95 -2.18
N ARG A 48 -19.06 -1.60 -2.26
CA ARG A 48 -19.33 -2.60 -3.28
C ARG A 48 -19.37 -1.99 -4.69
N ALA A 49 -20.02 -0.85 -4.86
CA ALA A 49 -20.12 -0.16 -6.15
C ALA A 49 -18.78 0.46 -6.59
N GLY A 50 -18.05 1.07 -5.65
CA GLY A 50 -16.76 1.72 -5.89
C GLY A 50 -15.59 0.72 -5.80
N ASP A 51 -15.18 0.38 -4.58
CA ASP A 51 -13.95 -0.38 -4.31
C ASP A 51 -13.96 -1.79 -4.92
N LEU A 52 -15.09 -2.50 -4.81
CA LEU A 52 -15.23 -3.86 -5.32
C LEU A 52 -15.81 -3.94 -6.75
N GLY A 53 -16.16 -2.80 -7.33
CA GLY A 53 -16.49 -2.65 -8.74
C GLY A 53 -15.23 -2.23 -9.49
N ASN A 54 -15.22 -0.97 -9.94
CA ASN A 54 -14.12 -0.39 -10.72
C ASN A 54 -12.80 -0.32 -9.94
N GLY A 55 -12.85 -0.31 -8.61
CA GLY A 55 -11.68 -0.18 -7.74
C GLY A 55 -10.76 -1.42 -7.72
N ILE A 56 -11.23 -2.62 -8.10
CA ILE A 56 -10.42 -3.84 -8.03
C ILE A 56 -9.16 -3.72 -8.90
N ALA A 57 -9.32 -3.30 -10.16
CA ALA A 57 -8.20 -3.14 -11.07
C ALA A 57 -7.23 -2.06 -10.56
N TRP A 58 -7.75 -0.95 -10.06
CA TRP A 58 -6.95 0.14 -9.49
C TRP A 58 -6.10 -0.33 -8.30
N TYR A 59 -6.71 -1.00 -7.32
CA TYR A 59 -5.99 -1.48 -6.14
C TYR A 59 -5.04 -2.64 -6.45
N ALA A 60 -5.37 -3.50 -7.41
CA ALA A 60 -4.46 -4.56 -7.86
C ALA A 60 -3.22 -3.95 -8.52
N THR A 61 -3.38 -3.02 -9.46
CA THR A 61 -2.27 -2.40 -10.16
C THR A 61 -1.42 -1.53 -9.25
N VAL A 62 -2.03 -0.65 -8.45
CA VAL A 62 -1.28 0.29 -7.61
C VAL A 62 -0.73 -0.39 -6.34
N GLY A 63 -1.54 -1.20 -5.66
CA GLY A 63 -1.14 -1.86 -4.41
C GLY A 63 -0.12 -2.97 -4.61
N VAL A 64 -0.44 -3.95 -5.47
CA VAL A 64 0.48 -5.08 -5.73
C VAL A 64 1.66 -4.63 -6.57
N GLY A 65 1.41 -3.80 -7.59
CA GLY A 65 2.47 -3.31 -8.47
C GLY A 65 3.53 -2.49 -7.75
N ALA A 66 3.15 -1.57 -6.85
CA ALA A 66 4.11 -0.81 -6.07
C ALA A 66 4.97 -1.72 -5.18
N ALA A 67 4.36 -2.70 -4.50
CA ALA A 67 5.09 -3.59 -3.61
C ALA A 67 6.04 -4.53 -4.36
N VAL A 68 5.62 -5.07 -5.51
CA VAL A 68 6.47 -5.90 -6.38
C VAL A 68 7.63 -5.08 -6.93
N LEU A 69 7.37 -3.87 -7.43
CA LEU A 69 8.41 -2.99 -7.95
C LEU A 69 9.42 -2.61 -6.85
N SER A 70 8.95 -2.20 -5.67
CA SER A 70 9.80 -1.92 -4.51
C SER A 70 10.70 -3.11 -4.15
N THR A 71 10.15 -4.33 -4.18
CA THR A 71 10.85 -5.56 -3.85
C THR A 71 11.96 -5.85 -4.86
N ILE A 72 11.66 -5.78 -6.15
CA ILE A 72 12.63 -6.00 -7.23
C ILE A 72 13.77 -4.98 -7.15
N VAL A 73 13.42 -3.69 -6.98
CA VAL A 73 14.42 -2.61 -6.93
C VAL A 73 15.29 -2.71 -5.68
N ALA A 74 14.73 -3.06 -4.53
CA ALA A 74 15.50 -3.30 -3.31
C ALA A 74 16.52 -4.43 -3.51
N ILE A 75 16.13 -5.55 -4.11
CA ILE A 75 17.03 -6.67 -4.42
C ILE A 75 18.12 -6.22 -5.42
N MET A 76 17.76 -5.43 -6.42
CA MET A 76 18.71 -4.89 -7.40
C MET A 76 19.78 -4.03 -6.73
N VAL A 77 19.40 -3.09 -5.85
CA VAL A 77 20.34 -2.26 -5.08
C VAL A 77 21.23 -3.13 -4.19
N LEU A 78 20.66 -4.14 -3.53
CA LEU A 78 21.43 -5.06 -2.69
C LEU A 78 22.43 -5.93 -3.47
N SER A 79 22.26 -6.05 -4.79
CA SER A 79 23.13 -6.84 -5.66
C SER A 79 24.24 -6.01 -6.33
N GLN A 80 24.36 -4.71 -6.00
CA GLN A 80 25.29 -3.76 -6.63
C GLN A 80 26.40 -3.29 -5.66
N ASP A 81 26.93 -4.20 -4.83
CA ASP A 81 27.95 -3.91 -3.81
C ASP A 81 27.63 -2.65 -2.97
N PRO A 82 26.45 -2.62 -2.32
CA PRO A 82 25.96 -1.42 -1.64
C PRO A 82 26.84 -1.02 -0.44
N THR A 83 26.92 0.29 -0.20
CA THR A 83 27.42 0.82 1.08
C THR A 83 26.52 0.35 2.24
N GLY A 84 27.00 0.50 3.49
CA GLY A 84 26.19 0.18 4.67
C GLY A 84 24.87 0.96 4.75
N SER A 85 24.86 2.23 4.32
CA SER A 85 23.67 3.08 4.29
C SER A 85 22.66 2.59 3.23
N GLN A 86 23.14 2.29 2.02
CA GLN A 86 22.30 1.73 0.95
C GLN A 86 21.73 0.37 1.34
N THR A 87 22.52 -0.47 2.01
CA THR A 87 22.06 -1.77 2.53
C THR A 87 20.92 -1.59 3.52
N ALA A 88 21.08 -0.70 4.51
CA ALA A 88 20.05 -0.43 5.49
C ALA A 88 18.75 0.11 4.85
N ALA A 89 18.88 1.05 3.91
CA ALA A 89 17.74 1.62 3.19
C ALA A 89 17.00 0.57 2.36
N ALA A 90 17.72 -0.21 1.55
CA ALA A 90 17.16 -1.24 0.67
C ALA A 90 16.53 -2.41 1.45
N VAL A 91 17.16 -2.87 2.54
CA VAL A 91 16.56 -3.90 3.43
C VAL A 91 15.27 -3.38 4.07
N THR A 92 15.24 -2.11 4.48
CA THR A 92 14.02 -1.52 5.06
C THR A 92 12.90 -1.41 4.02
N LEU A 93 13.22 -0.98 2.79
CA LEU A 93 12.28 -0.95 1.67
C LEU A 93 11.73 -2.34 1.36
N LEU A 94 12.58 -3.37 1.32
CA LEU A 94 12.19 -4.75 1.11
C LEU A 94 11.25 -5.24 2.22
N ALA A 95 11.65 -5.06 3.48
CA ALA A 95 10.88 -5.52 4.64
C ALA A 95 9.50 -4.86 4.70
N THR A 96 9.44 -3.53 4.55
CA THR A 96 8.17 -2.78 4.57
C THR A 96 7.25 -3.17 3.41
N SER A 97 7.80 -3.43 2.22
CA SER A 97 7.03 -3.89 1.05
C SER A 97 6.45 -5.29 1.26
N VAL A 98 7.25 -6.23 1.80
CA VAL A 98 6.78 -7.59 2.10
C VAL A 98 5.71 -7.58 3.19
N ILE A 99 5.92 -6.81 4.26
CA ILE A 99 4.91 -6.67 5.34
C ILE A 99 3.63 -6.03 4.80
N HIS A 100 3.74 -5.01 3.96
CA HIS A 100 2.59 -4.44 3.27
C HIS A 100 1.80 -5.51 2.50
N MET A 101 2.47 -6.34 1.68
CA MET A 101 1.81 -7.40 0.93
C MET A 101 1.10 -8.40 1.85
N ALA A 102 1.74 -8.79 2.96
CA ALA A 102 1.14 -9.70 3.94
C ALA A 102 -0.13 -9.12 4.58
N ILE A 103 -0.14 -7.81 4.89
CA ILE A 103 -1.34 -7.14 5.41
C ILE A 103 -2.42 -7.06 4.33
N THR A 104 -2.05 -6.68 3.10
CA THR A 104 -2.97 -6.59 1.95
C THR A 104 -3.61 -7.94 1.64
N ALA A 105 -2.87 -9.05 1.72
CA ALA A 105 -3.37 -10.41 1.56
C ALA A 105 -4.46 -10.79 2.57
N ARG A 106 -4.58 -10.07 3.69
CA ARG A 106 -5.66 -10.22 4.68
C ARG A 106 -6.73 -9.14 4.55
N ALA A 107 -6.33 -7.90 4.28
CA ALA A 107 -7.22 -6.75 4.18
C ALA A 107 -8.17 -6.88 2.98
N ALA A 108 -7.63 -7.23 1.80
CA ALA A 108 -8.41 -7.39 0.59
C ALA A 108 -9.54 -8.44 0.72
N PRO A 109 -9.28 -9.70 1.13
CA PRO A 109 -10.36 -10.67 1.28
C PRO A 109 -11.34 -10.30 2.39
N THR A 110 -10.89 -9.63 3.46
CA THR A 110 -11.79 -9.12 4.51
C THR A 110 -12.79 -8.13 3.92
N ASN A 111 -12.34 -7.15 3.12
CA ASN A 111 -13.25 -6.20 2.49
C ASN A 111 -14.16 -6.87 1.45
N ILE A 112 -13.64 -7.81 0.66
CA ILE A 112 -14.43 -8.55 -0.35
C ILE A 112 -15.54 -9.38 0.30
N SER A 113 -15.31 -9.93 1.50
CA SER A 113 -16.31 -10.75 2.20
C SER A 113 -17.58 -9.98 2.60
N GLN A 114 -17.61 -8.65 2.52
CA GLN A 114 -18.81 -7.84 2.76
C GLN A 114 -19.99 -8.27 1.88
N ARG A 115 -19.71 -8.82 0.68
CA ARG A 115 -20.73 -9.36 -0.25
C ARG A 115 -21.56 -10.50 0.34
N ARG A 116 -21.08 -11.16 1.41
CA ARG A 116 -21.78 -12.26 2.10
C ARG A 116 -22.72 -11.78 3.22
N HIS A 117 -22.67 -10.51 3.58
CA HIS A 117 -23.37 -9.93 4.73
C HIS A 117 -24.34 -8.81 4.32
N VAL A 118 -24.91 -8.92 3.12
CA VAL A 118 -25.83 -7.88 2.60
C VAL A 118 -27.06 -7.77 3.50
N GLY A 119 -27.36 -6.55 3.95
CA GLY A 119 -28.48 -6.28 4.87
C GLY A 119 -28.21 -6.66 6.33
N ASP A 120 -27.09 -7.31 6.64
CA ASP A 120 -26.71 -7.66 8.02
C ASP A 120 -25.79 -6.58 8.61
N GLU A 121 -26.42 -5.60 9.25
CA GLU A 121 -25.75 -4.46 9.86
C GLU A 121 -24.72 -4.87 10.93
N GLN A 122 -25.03 -5.88 11.74
CA GLN A 122 -24.15 -6.33 12.82
C GLN A 122 -22.89 -7.00 12.25
N ALA A 123 -23.06 -7.92 11.28
CA ALA A 123 -21.93 -8.59 10.65
C ALA A 123 -21.06 -7.61 9.86
N LEU A 124 -21.66 -6.67 9.13
CA LEU A 124 -20.92 -5.64 8.40
C LEU A 124 -20.15 -4.71 9.34
N THR A 125 -20.72 -4.34 10.48
CA THR A 125 -20.03 -3.52 11.49
C THR A 125 -18.77 -4.22 12.00
N GLN A 126 -18.87 -5.51 12.34
CA GLN A 126 -17.73 -6.30 12.80
C GLN A 126 -16.66 -6.44 11.71
N LEU A 127 -17.07 -6.69 10.46
CA LEU A 127 -16.20 -6.80 9.31
C LEU A 127 -15.42 -5.51 9.07
N PHE A 128 -16.09 -4.36 9.01
CA PHE A 128 -15.43 -3.08 8.76
C PHE A 128 -14.55 -2.62 9.92
N ASN A 129 -14.88 -2.98 11.17
CA ASN A 129 -13.97 -2.74 12.30
C ASN A 129 -12.69 -3.59 12.20
N ARG A 130 -12.79 -4.84 11.72
CA ARG A 130 -11.61 -5.67 11.45
C ARG A 130 -10.79 -5.12 10.28
N PHE A 131 -11.47 -4.73 9.21
CA PHE A 131 -10.83 -4.13 8.03
C PHE A 131 -10.14 -2.81 8.39
N GLU A 132 -10.75 -1.93 9.19
CA GLU A 132 -10.14 -0.68 9.65
C GLU A 132 -8.83 -0.92 10.41
N ARG A 133 -8.76 -1.94 11.28
CA ARG A 133 -7.50 -2.28 11.97
C ARG A 133 -6.41 -2.73 11.01
N LEU A 134 -6.75 -3.58 10.04
CA LEU A 134 -5.81 -4.00 8.99
C LEU A 134 -5.39 -2.81 8.13
N GLN A 135 -6.32 -1.92 7.81
CA GLN A 135 -6.08 -0.73 7.01
C GLN A 135 -5.14 0.24 7.71
N THR A 136 -5.31 0.47 9.01
CA THR A 136 -4.40 1.29 9.80
C THR A 136 -2.98 0.74 9.76
N ALA A 137 -2.81 -0.57 10.00
CA ALA A 137 -1.51 -1.21 9.87
C ALA A 137 -0.95 -1.05 8.44
N ARG A 138 -1.77 -1.28 7.42
CA ARG A 138 -1.39 -1.16 6.00
C ARG A 138 -0.88 0.24 5.66
N VAL A 139 -1.56 1.29 6.14
CA VAL A 139 -1.15 2.69 5.92
C VAL A 139 0.21 2.98 6.54
N LEU A 140 0.46 2.52 7.76
CA LEU A 140 1.76 2.74 8.42
C LEU A 140 2.90 2.12 7.61
N PHE A 141 2.72 0.90 7.11
CA PHE A 141 3.73 0.25 6.28
C PHE A 141 3.84 0.83 4.87
N ASN A 142 2.76 1.39 4.30
CA ASN A 142 2.83 2.15 3.04
C ASN A 142 3.68 3.41 3.17
N LEU A 143 3.46 4.17 4.25
CA LEU A 143 4.23 5.38 4.52
C LEU A 143 5.69 5.04 4.84
N ALA A 144 5.93 3.96 5.58
CA ALA A 144 7.29 3.47 5.82
C ALA A 144 7.97 3.05 4.50
N ALA A 145 7.29 2.30 3.64
CA ALA A 145 7.81 1.91 2.33
C ALA A 145 8.12 3.12 1.43
N LEU A 146 7.26 4.14 1.43
CA LEU A 146 7.53 5.40 0.74
C LEU A 146 8.76 6.11 1.30
N GLY A 147 8.88 6.22 2.63
CA GLY A 147 10.05 6.80 3.28
C GLY A 147 11.34 6.05 2.96
N SER A 148 11.30 4.71 3.00
CA SER A 148 12.44 3.86 2.63
C SER A 148 12.77 3.93 1.14
N ALA A 149 11.79 4.11 0.25
CA ALA A 149 12.03 4.31 -1.16
C ALA A 149 12.77 5.62 -1.43
N ILE A 150 12.34 6.71 -0.78
CA ILE A 150 13.03 8.01 -0.85
C ILE A 150 14.45 7.89 -0.28
N TRP A 151 14.61 7.23 0.87
CA TRP A 151 15.92 7.03 1.47
C TRP A 151 16.87 6.20 0.58
N THR A 152 16.34 5.14 -0.04
CA THR A 152 17.10 4.33 -1.00
C THR A 152 17.50 5.17 -2.21
N LEU A 153 16.59 5.97 -2.77
CA LEU A 153 16.88 6.89 -3.87
C LEU A 153 17.99 7.88 -3.50
N MET A 154 17.91 8.54 -2.34
CA MET A 154 18.91 9.53 -1.92
C MET A 154 20.29 8.89 -1.73
N THR A 155 20.36 7.74 -1.04
CA THR A 155 21.64 7.03 -0.82
C THR A 155 22.21 6.42 -2.10
N THR A 156 21.40 6.11 -3.11
CA THR A 156 21.87 5.73 -4.44
C THR A 156 22.43 6.94 -5.20
N LEU A 157 21.78 8.10 -5.12
CA LEU A 157 22.24 9.34 -5.77
C LEU A 157 23.53 9.88 -5.14
N ASP A 158 23.69 9.78 -3.83
CA ASP A 158 24.91 10.24 -3.13
C ASP A 158 26.15 9.39 -3.46
N ALA A 159 25.94 8.17 -3.98
CA ALA A 159 27.01 7.23 -4.31
C ALA A 159 27.38 7.18 -5.80
N SER A 160 26.62 7.88 -6.66
CA SER A 160 26.80 7.95 -8.13
C SER A 160 27.52 9.23 -8.55
#